data_AF-A0A960HIM3-F1
#
_entry.id   AF-A0A960HIM3-F1
#
_cell.length_a   1.000
_cell.length_b   1.000
_cell.length_c   1.000
_cell.angle_alpha   90.00
_cell.angle_beta   90.00
_cell.angle_gamma   90.00
#
_symmetry.space_group_name_H-M   'P 1'
#
loop_
_entity.id
_entity.type
_entity.pdbx_description
1 polymer ?
#
loop_
_entity_poly.entity_id
_entity_poly.type
_entity_poly.pdbx_seq_one_letter_code
_entity_poly.pdbx_strand_id
1 'polypeptide(L)'
;MSELTLHRLHDDVRTAALVVAPSWPLSSVIAVNPLAGFEDRPHAEALARAEALFGARGRLALPELRVAHATGRVRDADLLDALRREVPGLDDLPPVELGGGRRSVAELLLVDLVHGADDPAPVRTERTVAEVLDEEQGTAVATAVDAAATERGLARAGALAHGHRP
;
A
#
# COMPACT_ATOMS: atom_id res chain seq x y z
N MET A 1 37.50 5.55 5.31
CA MET A 1 36.58 6.47 4.61
C MET A 1 36.97 7.89 4.95
N SER A 2 37.04 8.81 3.98
CA SER A 2 37.47 10.20 4.23
C SER A 2 36.32 11.05 4.79
N GLU A 3 36.66 12.11 5.53
CA GLU A 3 35.70 13.05 6.15
C GLU A 3 34.75 13.70 5.11
N LEU A 4 35.26 13.95 3.90
CA LEU A 4 34.50 14.43 2.75
C LEU A 4 33.45 13.43 2.25
N THR A 5 33.72 12.13 2.31
CA THR A 5 32.76 11.08 1.94
C THR A 5 31.60 11.03 2.93
N LEU A 6 31.88 11.25 4.23
CA LEU A 6 30.88 11.18 5.27
C LEU A 6 29.94 12.40 5.26
N HIS A 7 30.48 13.59 4.94
CA HIS A 7 29.67 14.80 4.77
C HIS A 7 28.71 14.68 3.58
N ARG A 8 29.21 14.18 2.43
CA ARG A 8 28.37 13.92 1.25
C ARG A 8 27.26 12.90 1.54
N LEU A 9 27.61 11.78 2.18
CA LEU A 9 26.62 10.79 2.57
C LEU A 9 25.53 11.38 3.48
N HIS A 10 25.91 12.26 4.42
CA HIS A 10 24.96 12.91 5.30
C HIS A 10 24.01 13.85 4.55
N ASP A 11 24.51 14.63 3.59
CA ASP A 11 23.70 15.52 2.76
C ASP A 11 22.78 14.73 1.82
N ASP A 12 23.26 13.63 1.26
CA ASP A 12 22.46 12.71 0.43
C ASP A 12 21.32 12.08 1.25
N VAL A 13 21.62 11.59 2.46
CA VAL A 13 20.61 11.04 3.40
C VAL A 13 19.61 12.12 3.80
N ARG A 14 20.06 13.34 4.10
CA ARG A 14 19.16 14.45 4.46
C ARG A 14 18.22 14.82 3.31
N THR A 15 18.72 14.78 2.08
CA THR A 15 17.93 15.03 0.87
C THR A 15 16.93 13.91 0.63
N ALA A 16 17.35 12.65 0.74
CA ALA A 16 16.46 11.49 0.62
C ALA A 16 15.35 11.47 1.69
N ALA A 17 15.66 11.90 2.92
CA ALA A 17 14.70 12.00 4.01
C ALA A 17 13.58 13.04 3.78
N LEU A 18 13.73 13.95 2.81
CA LEU A 18 12.66 14.89 2.44
C LEU A 18 11.51 14.20 1.69
N VAL A 19 11.77 13.04 1.08
CA VAL A 19 10.81 12.30 0.25
C VAL A 19 10.22 11.09 0.99
N VAL A 20 10.95 10.57 1.99
CA VAL A 20 10.43 9.55 2.91
C VAL A 20 9.54 10.24 3.92
N ALA A 21 8.27 9.83 4.02
CA ALA A 21 7.37 10.34 5.06
C ALA A 21 8.07 10.17 6.42
N PRO A 22 8.17 11.23 7.25
CA PRO A 22 8.90 11.16 8.51
C PRO A 22 8.27 10.08 9.39
N SER A 23 9.02 9.00 9.62
CA SER A 23 8.67 7.98 10.61
C SER A 23 8.91 8.56 12.01
N TRP A 24 7.89 9.24 12.53
CA TRP A 24 7.85 9.64 13.92
C TRP A 24 7.77 8.38 14.81
N PRO A 25 8.24 8.44 16.08
CA PRO A 25 7.94 7.38 17.04
C PRO A 25 6.44 7.06 16.99
N LEU A 26 6.11 5.76 16.90
CA LEU A 26 4.75 5.21 16.79
C LEU A 26 3.91 5.42 18.07
N SER A 27 4.04 6.57 18.73
CA SER A 27 3.27 6.95 19.90
C SER A 27 1.87 7.46 19.56
N SER A 28 1.57 7.70 18.29
CA SER A 28 0.24 8.10 17.81
C SER A 28 -0.04 7.56 16.40
N VAL A 29 -1.32 7.35 16.09
CA VAL A 29 -1.76 6.99 14.74
C VAL A 29 -1.60 8.22 13.84
N ILE A 30 -0.64 8.17 12.94
CA ILE A 30 -0.47 9.16 11.89
C ILE A 30 -1.01 8.55 10.61
N ALA A 31 -2.10 9.10 10.09
CA ALA A 31 -2.59 8.73 8.77
C ALA A 31 -1.63 9.32 7.72
N VAL A 32 -0.73 8.50 7.20
CA VAL A 32 -0.03 8.80 5.94
C VAL A 32 -0.96 8.41 4.78
N ASN A 33 -1.03 9.25 3.75
CA ASN A 33 -1.74 8.91 2.52
C ASN A 33 -0.99 7.74 1.85
N PRO A 34 -1.58 6.53 1.74
CA PRO A 34 -0.91 5.40 1.10
C PRO A 34 -0.69 5.62 -0.40
N LEU A 35 -1.34 6.62 -0.99
CA LEU A 35 -1.18 7.03 -2.39
C LEU A 35 -0.28 8.26 -2.55
N ALA A 36 0.45 8.66 -1.51
CA ALA A 36 1.40 9.76 -1.60
C ALA A 36 2.45 9.49 -2.69
N GLY A 37 2.63 10.44 -3.61
CA GLY A 37 3.50 10.29 -4.79
C GLY A 37 2.82 9.71 -6.04
N PHE A 38 1.52 9.45 -6.00
CA PHE A 38 0.70 9.04 -7.16
C PHE A 38 -0.45 10.00 -7.45
N GLU A 39 -0.39 11.23 -6.93
CA GLU A 39 -1.48 12.22 -7.02
C GLU A 39 -1.72 12.74 -8.44
N ASP A 40 -0.77 12.54 -9.34
CA ASP A 40 -0.85 12.89 -10.76
C ASP A 40 -1.72 11.91 -11.57
N ARG A 41 -2.20 10.82 -10.96
CA ARG A 41 -2.90 9.73 -11.64
C ARG A 41 -4.37 9.60 -11.20
N PRO A 42 -5.23 9.04 -12.05
CA PRO A 42 -6.56 8.61 -11.64
C PRO A 42 -6.49 7.64 -10.45
N HIS A 43 -7.41 7.76 -9.51
CA HIS A 43 -7.39 6.97 -8.26
C HIS A 43 -7.24 5.46 -8.48
N ALA A 44 -7.92 4.88 -9.46
CA ALA A 44 -7.83 3.45 -9.76
C ALA A 44 -6.41 3.03 -10.19
N GLU A 45 -5.73 3.87 -10.96
CA GLU A 45 -4.36 3.63 -11.41
C GLU A 45 -3.34 3.84 -10.28
N ALA A 46 -3.51 4.92 -9.50
CA ALA A 46 -2.70 5.19 -8.31
C ALA A 46 -2.75 4.01 -7.34
N LEU A 47 -3.95 3.49 -7.09
CA LEU A 47 -4.16 2.34 -6.21
C LEU A 47 -3.48 1.08 -6.75
N ALA A 48 -3.71 0.71 -8.02
CA ALA A 48 -3.09 -0.46 -8.62
C ALA A 48 -1.56 -0.39 -8.58
N ARG A 49 -0.98 0.80 -8.80
CA ARG A 49 0.47 1.00 -8.69
C ARG A 49 0.97 0.83 -7.24
N ALA A 50 0.26 1.39 -6.28
CA ALA A 50 0.60 1.26 -4.87
C ALA A 50 0.51 -0.20 -4.39
N GLU A 51 -0.54 -0.93 -4.79
CA GLU A 51 -0.70 -2.36 -4.47
C GLU A 51 0.44 -3.20 -5.08
N ALA A 52 0.81 -2.94 -6.34
CA ALA A 52 1.91 -3.64 -7.01
C ALA A 52 3.27 -3.38 -6.33
N LEU A 53 3.50 -2.13 -5.90
CA LEU A 53 4.76 -1.70 -5.29
C LEU A 53 4.91 -2.13 -3.82
N PHE A 54 3.83 -2.03 -3.04
CA PHE A 54 3.86 -2.28 -1.59
C PHE A 54 3.30 -3.65 -1.19
N GLY A 55 2.58 -4.33 -2.08
CA GLY A 55 1.91 -5.60 -1.77
C GLY A 55 0.76 -5.47 -0.77
N ALA A 56 0.32 -4.25 -0.47
CA ALA A 56 -0.82 -3.98 0.42
C ALA A 56 -2.13 -3.96 -0.37
N ARG A 57 -3.24 -4.35 0.25
CA ARG A 57 -4.57 -4.21 -0.37
C ARG A 57 -5.06 -2.77 -0.18
N GLY A 58 -5.39 -2.12 -1.28
CA GLY A 58 -5.88 -0.74 -1.32
C GLY A 58 -7.41 -0.62 -1.23
N ARG A 59 -8.13 -1.75 -1.26
CA ARG A 59 -9.58 -1.84 -1.12
C ARG A 59 -9.95 -2.87 -0.05
N LEU A 60 -11.20 -2.86 0.39
CA LEU A 60 -11.72 -3.96 1.20
C LEU A 60 -11.72 -5.25 0.39
N ALA A 61 -11.40 -6.36 1.05
CA ALA A 61 -11.51 -7.70 0.48
C ALA A 61 -12.97 -8.06 0.19
N LEU A 62 -13.20 -9.03 -0.70
CA LEU A 62 -14.55 -9.54 -0.96
C LEU A 62 -15.24 -10.06 0.31
N PRO A 63 -14.59 -10.82 1.22
CA PRO A 63 -15.19 -11.20 2.49
C PRO A 63 -15.67 -10.01 3.34
N GLU A 64 -14.90 -8.92 3.38
CA GLU A 64 -15.24 -7.73 4.17
C GLU A 64 -16.42 -6.97 3.54
N LEU A 65 -16.45 -6.87 2.21
CA LEU A 65 -17.58 -6.31 1.48
C LEU A 65 -18.84 -7.16 1.64
N ARG A 66 -18.72 -8.49 1.71
CA ARG A 66 -19.85 -9.39 2.01
C ARG A 66 -20.36 -9.25 3.44
N VAL A 67 -19.50 -8.99 4.41
CA VAL A 67 -19.94 -8.60 5.76
C VAL A 67 -20.70 -7.27 5.73
N ALA A 68 -20.19 -6.28 4.98
CA ALA A 68 -20.89 -5.01 4.80
C ALA A 68 -22.26 -5.19 4.12
N HIS A 69 -22.35 -6.13 3.17
CA HIS A 69 -23.61 -6.50 2.53
C HIS A 69 -24.58 -7.20 3.48
N ALA A 70 -24.13 -8.23 4.20
CA ALA A 70 -24.93 -8.97 5.16
C ALA A 70 -25.45 -8.10 6.32
N THR A 71 -24.73 -7.03 6.66
CA THR A 71 -25.14 -6.05 7.68
C THR A 71 -26.01 -4.91 7.13
N GLY A 72 -26.33 -4.94 5.83
CA GLY A 72 -27.18 -3.94 5.16
C GLY A 72 -26.50 -2.60 4.89
N ARG A 73 -25.18 -2.50 5.12
CA ARG A 73 -24.38 -1.30 4.82
C ARG A 73 -24.17 -1.14 3.31
N VAL A 74 -24.09 -2.24 2.59
CA VAL A 74 -24.11 -2.34 1.13
C VAL A 74 -25.35 -3.12 0.74
N ARG A 75 -26.14 -2.62 -0.20
CA ARG A 75 -27.38 -3.27 -0.65
C ARG A 75 -27.22 -3.82 -2.05
N ASP A 76 -28.10 -4.72 -2.45
CA ASP A 76 -28.14 -5.26 -3.82
C ASP A 76 -28.19 -4.16 -4.87
N ALA A 77 -28.95 -3.08 -4.62
CA ALA A 77 -28.99 -1.92 -5.51
C ALA A 77 -27.62 -1.26 -5.68
N ASP A 78 -26.84 -1.13 -4.60
CA ASP A 78 -25.52 -0.50 -4.63
C ASP A 78 -24.54 -1.38 -5.45
N LEU A 79 -24.64 -2.71 -5.33
CA LEU A 79 -23.86 -3.68 -6.12
C LEU A 79 -24.27 -3.70 -7.59
N LEU A 80 -25.56 -3.71 -7.89
CA LEU A 80 -26.08 -3.66 -9.27
C LEU A 80 -25.68 -2.37 -9.97
N ASP A 81 -25.74 -1.23 -9.27
CA ASP A 81 -25.28 0.04 -9.82
C ASP A 81 -23.77 0.05 -10.07
N ALA A 82 -22.98 -0.61 -9.22
CA ALA A 82 -21.55 -0.81 -9.48
C ALA A 82 -21.32 -1.68 -10.72
N LEU A 83 -22.02 -2.81 -10.85
CA LEU A 83 -21.92 -3.69 -11.99
C LEU A 83 -22.29 -2.99 -13.31
N ARG A 84 -23.34 -2.16 -13.33
CA ARG A 84 -23.72 -1.38 -14.52
C ARG A 84 -22.67 -0.35 -14.94
N ARG A 85 -21.93 0.21 -13.98
CA ARG A 85 -20.82 1.13 -14.27
C ARG A 85 -19.63 0.40 -14.88
N GLU A 86 -19.30 -0.78 -14.36
CA GLU A 86 -18.17 -1.59 -14.83
C GLU A 86 -18.47 -2.34 -16.14
N VAL A 87 -19.74 -2.71 -16.37
CA VAL A 87 -20.21 -3.41 -17.56
C VAL A 87 -21.30 -2.59 -18.26
N PRO A 88 -20.93 -1.66 -19.15
CA PRO A 88 -21.90 -0.90 -19.92
C PRO A 88 -22.80 -1.82 -20.76
N GLY A 89 -24.12 -1.58 -20.73
CA GLY A 89 -25.11 -2.42 -21.43
C GLY A 89 -25.45 -3.74 -20.74
N LEU A 90 -25.09 -3.90 -19.46
CA LEU A 90 -25.37 -5.11 -18.68
C LEU A 90 -26.85 -5.55 -18.73
N ASP A 91 -27.78 -4.61 -18.63
CA ASP A 91 -29.21 -4.90 -18.64
C ASP A 91 -29.73 -5.30 -20.05
N ASP A 92 -28.99 -4.97 -21.11
CA ASP A 92 -29.34 -5.30 -22.50
C ASP A 92 -28.84 -6.70 -22.92
N LEU A 93 -28.02 -7.34 -22.08
CA LEU A 93 -27.50 -8.68 -22.36
C LEU A 93 -28.64 -9.71 -22.34
N PRO A 94 -28.65 -10.66 -23.30
CA PRO A 94 -29.66 -11.70 -23.33
C PRO A 94 -29.58 -12.56 -22.06
N PRO A 95 -30.73 -12.98 -21.50
CA PRO A 95 -30.73 -13.83 -20.32
C PRO A 95 -30.15 -15.21 -20.62
N VAL A 96 -29.57 -15.82 -19.60
CA VAL A 96 -28.96 -17.15 -19.64
C VAL A 96 -29.95 -18.18 -19.11
N GLU A 97 -30.09 -19.31 -19.82
CA GLU A 97 -30.86 -20.46 -19.33
C GLU A 97 -30.01 -21.24 -18.32
N LEU A 98 -30.44 -21.29 -17.07
CA LEU A 98 -29.72 -21.95 -15.98
C LEU A 98 -30.72 -22.62 -15.03
N GLY A 99 -30.49 -23.90 -14.70
CA GLY A 99 -31.33 -24.64 -13.75
C GLY A 99 -32.80 -24.77 -14.16
N GLY A 100 -33.10 -24.75 -15.47
CA GLY A 100 -34.46 -24.87 -16.00
C GLY A 100 -35.24 -23.55 -16.08
N GLY A 101 -34.58 -22.40 -15.92
CA GLY A 101 -35.21 -21.10 -16.16
C GLY A 101 -34.23 -20.02 -16.62
N ARG A 102 -34.78 -18.90 -17.10
CA ARG A 102 -34.00 -17.73 -17.52
C ARG A 102 -33.56 -16.91 -16.32
N ARG A 103 -32.31 -16.46 -16.34
CA ARG A 103 -31.72 -15.51 -15.40
C ARG A 103 -31.03 -14.40 -16.17
N SER A 104 -31.17 -13.16 -15.69
CA SER A 104 -30.40 -12.05 -16.27
C SER A 104 -28.92 -12.18 -15.92
N VAL A 105 -28.04 -11.63 -16.74
CA VAL A 105 -26.60 -11.60 -16.45
C VAL A 105 -26.33 -10.81 -15.17
N ALA A 106 -27.06 -9.72 -14.93
CA ALA A 106 -26.96 -8.91 -13.72
C ALA A 106 -27.26 -9.71 -12.44
N GLU A 107 -28.31 -10.54 -12.43
CA GLU A 107 -28.63 -11.42 -11.30
C GLU A 107 -27.52 -12.44 -11.03
N LEU A 108 -26.95 -13.02 -12.10
CA LEU A 108 -25.87 -14.00 -11.96
C LEU A 108 -24.60 -13.36 -11.39
N LEU A 109 -24.23 -12.18 -11.87
CA LEU A 109 -23.08 -11.42 -11.35
C LEU A 109 -23.31 -10.95 -9.91
N LEU A 110 -24.53 -10.56 -9.55
CA LEU A 110 -24.87 -10.22 -8.17
C LEU A 110 -24.70 -11.43 -7.24
N VAL A 111 -25.21 -12.60 -7.65
CA VAL A 111 -25.03 -13.85 -6.91
C VAL A 111 -23.55 -14.21 -6.77
N ASP A 112 -22.76 -14.05 -7.83
CA ASP A 112 -21.31 -14.30 -7.78
C ASP A 112 -20.58 -13.33 -6.83
N LEU A 113 -20.93 -12.03 -6.84
CA LEU A 113 -20.35 -11.07 -5.90
C LEU A 113 -20.65 -11.42 -4.43
N VAL A 114 -21.84 -11.96 -4.14
CA VAL A 114 -22.28 -12.27 -2.77
C VAL A 114 -21.87 -13.68 -2.31
N HIS A 115 -21.73 -14.64 -3.23
CA HIS A 115 -21.54 -16.06 -2.90
C HIS A 115 -20.39 -16.76 -3.64
N GLY A 116 -19.80 -16.14 -4.65
CA GLY A 116 -18.67 -16.67 -5.43
C GLY A 116 -17.36 -16.76 -4.64
N ALA A 117 -16.27 -17.01 -5.36
CA ALA A 117 -14.94 -17.16 -4.75
C ALA A 117 -14.41 -15.83 -4.17
N ASP A 118 -13.58 -15.94 -3.13
CA ASP A 118 -12.89 -14.79 -2.56
C ASP A 118 -11.77 -14.28 -3.47
N ASP A 119 -11.39 -13.01 -3.30
CA ASP A 119 -10.30 -12.40 -4.04
C ASP A 119 -8.94 -12.93 -3.56
N PRO A 120 -7.98 -13.15 -4.48
CA PRO A 120 -6.65 -13.59 -4.10
C PRO A 120 -5.97 -12.56 -3.18
N ALA A 121 -5.06 -13.05 -2.34
CA ALA A 121 -4.23 -12.16 -1.54
C ALA A 121 -3.41 -11.23 -2.46
N PRO A 122 -3.23 -9.94 -2.10
CA PRO A 122 -2.39 -9.05 -2.87
C PRO A 122 -0.97 -9.61 -2.91
N VAL A 123 -0.38 -9.62 -4.10
CA VAL A 123 1.01 -10.03 -4.29
C VAL A 123 1.78 -8.82 -4.77
N ARG A 124 2.88 -8.53 -4.08
CA ARG A 124 3.84 -7.54 -4.54
C ARG A 124 4.49 -8.04 -5.82
N THR A 125 4.29 -7.31 -6.91
CA THR A 125 4.78 -7.68 -8.26
C THR A 125 5.94 -6.81 -8.72
N GLU A 126 6.21 -5.71 -8.01
CA GLU A 126 7.16 -4.69 -8.43
C GLU A 126 8.26 -4.52 -7.38
N ARG A 127 9.47 -4.23 -7.88
CA ARG A 127 10.64 -3.93 -7.06
C ARG A 127 10.96 -2.45 -7.15
N THR A 128 11.44 -1.89 -6.05
CA THR A 128 12.00 -0.56 -6.01
C THR A 128 13.38 -0.54 -6.68
N VAL A 129 13.79 0.62 -7.18
CA VAL A 129 15.15 0.82 -7.71
C VAL A 129 16.21 0.50 -6.64
N ALA A 130 15.94 0.80 -5.38
CA ALA A 130 16.84 0.50 -4.27
C ALA A 130 17.09 -1.01 -4.13
N GLU A 131 16.05 -1.84 -4.25
CA GLU A 131 16.21 -3.30 -4.15
C GLU A 131 16.95 -3.89 -5.35
N VAL A 132 16.70 -3.38 -6.57
CA VAL A 132 17.45 -3.82 -7.75
C VAL A 132 18.93 -3.46 -7.60
N LEU A 133 19.23 -2.24 -7.16
CA LEU A 133 20.61 -1.81 -6.94
C LEU A 133 21.28 -2.56 -5.78
N ASP A 134 20.56 -2.89 -4.72
CA ASP A 134 21.12 -3.67 -3.61
C ASP A 134 21.49 -5.10 -4.04
N GLU A 135 20.64 -5.75 -4.83
CA GLU A 135 20.92 -7.08 -5.38
C GLU A 135 22.10 -7.06 -6.36
N GLU A 136 22.17 -6.06 -7.24
CA GLU A 136 23.23 -5.96 -8.26
C GLU A 136 24.58 -5.50 -7.71
N GLN A 137 24.56 -4.57 -6.75
CA GLN A 137 25.76 -3.84 -6.32
C GLN A 137 26.19 -4.17 -4.89
N GLY A 138 25.31 -4.77 -4.08
CA GLY A 138 25.54 -5.09 -2.68
C GLY A 138 25.76 -3.82 -1.85
N THR A 139 24.73 -3.33 -1.15
CA THR A 139 24.93 -2.15 -0.31
C THR A 139 25.37 -2.54 1.10
N ALA A 140 26.68 -2.45 1.36
CA ALA A 140 27.23 -2.40 2.73
C ALA A 140 26.85 -1.09 3.48
N VAL A 141 25.92 -0.30 2.93
CA VAL A 141 25.44 0.96 3.48
C VAL A 141 24.76 0.72 4.83
N ALA A 142 24.06 -0.40 5.02
CA ALA A 142 23.50 -0.76 6.32
C ALA A 142 24.59 -0.82 7.40
N THR A 143 25.69 -1.53 7.17
CA THR A 143 26.79 -1.64 8.13
C THR A 143 27.47 -0.29 8.42
N ALA A 144 27.66 0.55 7.39
CA ALA A 144 28.25 1.86 7.56
C ALA A 144 27.32 2.85 8.30
N VAL A 145 26.02 2.78 8.02
CA VAL A 145 24.99 3.57 8.72
C VAL A 145 24.86 3.11 10.16
N ASP A 146 24.83 1.81 10.43
CA ASP A 146 24.78 1.23 11.77
C ASP A 146 26.00 1.62 12.60
N ALA A 147 27.20 1.57 12.02
CA ALA A 147 28.43 2.01 12.68
C ALA A 147 28.38 3.52 13.02
N ALA A 148 27.98 4.37 12.06
CA ALA A 148 27.90 5.81 12.26
C ALA A 148 26.73 6.24 13.19
N ALA A 149 25.65 5.46 13.25
CA ALA A 149 24.54 5.66 14.18
C ALA A 149 24.94 5.23 15.60
N THR A 150 25.70 4.14 15.73
CA THR A 150 26.25 3.67 17.01
C THR A 150 27.23 4.68 17.61
N GLU A 151 28.17 5.21 16.82
CA GLU A 151 29.10 6.26 17.27
C GLU A 151 28.37 7.52 17.73
N ARG A 152 27.37 7.97 16.96
CA ARG A 152 26.57 9.16 17.32
C ARG A 152 25.64 8.92 18.50
N GLY A 153 25.09 7.72 18.64
CA GLY A 153 24.30 7.29 19.80
C GLY A 153 25.12 7.29 21.08
N LEU A 154 26.36 6.77 21.03
CA LEU A 154 27.31 6.80 22.14
C LEU A 154 27.73 8.24 22.48
N ALA A 155 27.98 9.10 21.50
CA ALA A 155 28.31 10.50 21.73
C ALA A 155 27.15 11.27 22.40
N ARG A 156 25.90 11.02 21.99
CA ARG A 156 24.70 11.60 22.63
C ARG A 156 24.46 11.04 24.03
N ALA A 157 24.64 9.74 24.24
CA ALA A 157 24.52 9.12 25.57
C ALA A 157 25.61 9.64 26.53
N GLY A 158 26.84 9.83 26.04
CA GLY A 158 27.93 10.44 26.80
C GLY A 158 27.67 11.91 27.15
N ALA A 159 27.10 12.69 26.23
CA ALA A 159 26.72 14.09 26.46
C ALA A 159 25.56 14.23 27.47
N LEU A 160 24.60 13.29 27.47
CA LEU A 160 23.51 13.24 28.46
C LEU A 160 24.01 12.82 29.86
N ALA A 161 25.01 11.95 29.94
CA ALA A 161 25.62 11.52 31.21
C ALA A 161 26.44 12.62 31.92
N HIS A 162 26.94 13.63 31.19
CA HIS A 162 27.72 14.74 31.74
C HIS A 162 26.89 16.01 32.01
N GLY A 163 25.58 15.97 31.75
CA GLY A 163 24.67 17.12 31.84
C GLY A 163 23.79 17.21 33.10
N HIS A 164 23.94 16.32 34.09
CA HIS A 164 23.13 16.35 35.31
C HIS A 164 23.97 16.45 36.58
N ARG A 165 24.24 17.68 37.00
CA ARG A 165 24.46 18.04 38.40
C ARG A 165 23.70 19.33 38.71
N PRO A 166 22.70 19.30 39.59
CA PRO A 166 22.66 20.20 40.73
C PRO A 166 23.54 19.67 41.87
#